data_AF-A0A9P6KNW7-F1
#
_entry.id   AF-A0A9P6KNW7-F1
#
_cell.length_a   1.000
_cell.length_b   1.000
_cell.length_c   1.000
_cell.angle_alpha   90.00
_cell.angle_beta   90.00
_cell.angle_gamma   90.00
#
_symmetry.space_group_name_H-M   'P 1'
#
loop_
_entity.id
_entity.type
_entity.pdbx_description
1 polymer ?
#
loop_
_entity_poly.entity_id
_entity_poly.type
_entity_poly.pdbx_seq_one_letter_code
_entity_poly.pdbx_strand_id
1 'polypeptide(L)'
;MEAVRAFDLKVADGLQWDRIFFGLKALLTGTGSRKTALEKSDFGSMNSVPQIWLPKREARALRQSLANITPQSAKPQAQSPLFAVLPSEVRNLIFEYAICQRIDPDPHESPPETQNARCRPHHERHPVIHTALLRTCRLVYTETRTLPLRSATHHVYGDQSLSYNSDDWDHFLFHMSSQSGKNLHHLHSTSRRLPDFTKHLQLHLQWRKITWTILASNWDFEDEWETPKFSYAEKISPKLNGILFPNTCREVNLELEVLRKNPTHRRALRAISDKSREIQLTRRDGSKIELDEEYCMEYTWEGQIWQPGDWEHGHGAYVGATYHTIRLCWRAREPEREYMHHDHWDCLRSEKIKRIPSGYDSEKEEDA
;
A
#
# COMPACT_ATOMS: atom_id res chain seq x y z
N MET A 1 7.28 34.33 24.47
CA MET A 1 7.71 35.00 23.23
C MET A 1 9.23 34.93 23.19
N GLU A 2 9.76 34.30 22.14
CA GLU A 2 11.18 34.21 21.72
C GLU A 2 12.23 33.65 22.70
N ALA A 3 12.77 32.47 22.37
CA ALA A 3 14.14 32.34 21.85
C ALA A 3 14.57 30.86 21.81
N VAL A 4 14.21 30.14 20.74
CA VAL A 4 14.87 28.88 20.38
C VAL A 4 15.95 29.23 19.36
N ARG A 5 17.18 29.42 19.83
CA ARG A 5 18.36 29.60 18.96
C ARG A 5 18.98 28.24 18.64
N ALA A 6 19.11 28.03 17.32
CA ALA A 6 19.94 27.10 16.57
C ALA A 6 21.01 26.32 17.35
N PHE A 7 20.91 24.98 17.29
CA PHE A 7 22.04 24.08 17.51
C PHE A 7 22.77 23.88 16.18
N ASP A 8 23.93 24.54 16.07
CA ASP A 8 24.83 24.47 14.93
C ASP A 8 25.84 23.34 15.19
N LEU A 9 25.56 22.14 14.70
CA LEU A 9 26.47 20.99 14.77
C LEU A 9 27.30 20.92 13.49
N LYS A 10 28.50 21.51 13.53
CA LYS A 10 29.56 21.25 12.55
C LYS A 10 29.98 19.78 12.63
N VAL A 11 29.46 18.96 11.70
CA VAL A 11 29.92 17.59 11.51
C VAL A 11 31.21 17.62 10.68
N ALA A 12 32.34 17.51 11.38
CA ALA A 12 33.62 17.12 10.82
C ALA A 12 33.56 15.63 10.46
N ASP A 13 33.41 15.36 9.17
CA ASP A 13 34.09 14.31 8.38
C ASP A 13 33.35 14.16 7.06
N GLY A 14 34.04 14.51 5.97
CA GLY A 14 33.50 14.71 4.63
C GLY A 14 32.97 13.45 3.95
N LEU A 15 31.79 12.99 4.36
CA LEU A 15 30.90 12.19 3.53
C LEU A 15 29.62 12.99 3.32
N GLN A 16 29.44 13.49 2.11
CA GLN A 16 28.31 14.32 1.71
C GLN A 16 27.03 13.46 1.68
N TRP A 17 26.35 13.39 2.83
CA TRP A 17 25.15 12.57 3.08
C TRP A 17 23.98 12.87 2.14
N ASP A 18 24.01 13.98 1.40
CA ASP A 18 23.01 14.35 0.40
C ASP A 18 22.95 13.36 -0.77
N ARG A 19 24.04 12.65 -1.09
CA ARG A 19 24.06 11.70 -2.22
C ARG A 19 23.31 10.38 -1.95
N ILE A 20 22.94 10.09 -0.71
CA ILE A 20 22.79 8.70 -0.24
C ILE A 20 21.35 8.14 -0.35
N PHE A 21 20.32 8.97 -0.30
CA PHE A 21 18.94 8.50 -0.08
C PHE A 21 17.90 8.89 -1.14
N PHE A 22 18.31 9.47 -2.26
CA PHE A 22 17.41 9.83 -3.36
C PHE A 22 16.64 8.64 -3.96
N GLY A 23 17.22 7.44 -3.94
CA GLY A 23 16.51 6.22 -4.33
C GLY A 23 15.39 5.86 -3.35
N LEU A 24 15.56 6.10 -2.04
CA LEU A 24 14.63 5.64 -1.00
C LEU A 24 13.32 6.46 -0.99
N LYS A 25 13.35 7.76 -1.32
CA LYS A 25 12.14 8.59 -1.42
C LYS A 25 11.28 8.17 -2.62
N ALA A 26 11.89 7.98 -3.79
CA ALA A 26 11.19 7.40 -4.95
C ALA A 26 10.69 5.97 -4.71
N LEU A 27 11.42 5.17 -3.91
CA LEU A 27 11.04 3.81 -3.50
C LEU A 27 9.92 3.74 -2.42
N LEU A 28 9.64 4.84 -1.72
CA LEU A 28 8.73 4.86 -0.55
C LEU A 28 7.51 5.76 -0.71
N THR A 29 7.58 6.82 -1.54
CA THR A 29 6.49 7.80 -1.70
C THR A 29 5.99 7.94 -3.12
N GLY A 30 6.53 7.21 -4.11
CA GLY A 30 6.07 7.30 -5.50
C GLY A 30 6.05 8.74 -6.05
N THR A 31 7.01 9.58 -5.65
CA THR A 31 7.07 10.99 -6.09
C THR A 31 8.45 11.30 -6.67
N GLY A 32 8.50 11.38 -8.00
CA GLY A 32 9.70 11.57 -8.80
C GLY A 32 9.41 12.27 -10.12
N SER A 33 8.97 13.53 -10.07
CA SER A 33 8.67 14.36 -11.25
C SER A 33 9.80 14.33 -12.31
N ARG A 34 9.47 13.90 -13.53
CA ARG A 34 10.22 14.16 -14.75
C ARG A 34 9.30 14.93 -15.71
N LYS A 35 9.53 16.23 -15.87
CA LYS A 35 8.97 17.00 -16.99
C LYS A 35 9.70 16.59 -18.27
N THR A 36 9.00 15.97 -19.21
CA THR A 36 9.42 15.90 -20.60
C THR A 36 9.36 17.30 -21.19
N ALA A 37 10.47 17.75 -21.76
CA ALA A 37 10.59 19.04 -22.42
C ALA A 37 9.68 19.09 -23.65
N LEU A 38 8.72 20.01 -23.66
CA LEU A 38 8.47 20.93 -24.77
C LEU A 38 7.55 22.06 -24.28
N GLU A 39 7.85 23.26 -24.79
CA GLU A 39 7.13 24.54 -24.67
C GLU A 39 7.36 25.41 -23.42
N LYS A 40 7.85 26.63 -23.73
CA LYS A 40 8.17 27.72 -22.83
C LYS A 40 6.90 28.47 -22.43
N SER A 41 6.66 28.62 -21.14
CA SER A 41 6.07 29.85 -20.59
C SER A 41 6.44 29.99 -19.11
N ASP A 42 6.91 31.19 -18.76
CA ASP A 42 7.44 31.57 -17.46
C ASP A 42 6.34 31.55 -16.39
N PHE A 43 6.40 30.60 -15.46
CA PHE A 43 5.82 30.74 -14.11
C PHE A 43 6.69 29.99 -13.10
N GLY A 44 7.08 30.69 -12.04
CA GLY A 44 8.06 30.26 -11.04
C GLY A 44 7.72 28.92 -10.38
N SER A 45 8.60 27.94 -10.55
CA SER A 45 8.54 26.62 -9.91
C SER A 45 9.38 26.63 -8.64
N MET A 46 8.72 26.57 -7.47
CA MET A 46 9.37 26.31 -6.19
C MET A 46 10.03 24.92 -6.17
N ASN A 47 11.33 24.91 -5.82
CA ASN A 47 12.11 23.83 -5.21
C ASN A 47 11.85 22.37 -5.67
N SER A 48 12.25 22.04 -6.89
CA SER A 48 12.57 20.64 -7.21
C SER A 48 13.97 20.32 -6.68
N VAL A 49 14.06 19.34 -5.76
CA VAL A 49 15.35 18.84 -5.28
C VAL A 49 16.03 18.10 -6.45
N PRO A 50 17.29 18.42 -6.79
CA PRO A 50 17.95 17.83 -7.97
C PRO A 50 18.07 16.30 -7.83
N GLN A 51 17.55 15.57 -8.83
CA GLN A 51 17.76 14.12 -8.93
C GLN A 51 19.24 13.84 -9.19
N ILE A 52 19.94 13.31 -8.18
CA ILE A 52 21.34 12.91 -8.30
C ILE A 52 21.41 11.54 -9.00
N TRP A 53 21.96 11.51 -10.21
CA TRP A 53 22.28 10.28 -10.92
C TRP A 53 23.61 9.72 -10.40
N LEU A 54 23.55 8.63 -9.62
CA LEU A 54 24.73 7.88 -9.21
C LEU A 54 24.99 6.71 -10.18
N PRO A 55 26.23 6.49 -10.63
CA PRO A 55 26.60 5.29 -11.36
C PRO A 55 26.23 4.01 -10.57
N LYS A 56 25.79 2.95 -11.26
CA LYS A 56 25.35 1.68 -10.64
C LYS A 56 26.37 1.11 -9.65
N ARG A 57 27.66 1.24 -9.94
CA ARG A 57 28.76 0.77 -9.08
C ARG A 57 28.82 1.53 -7.75
N GLU A 58 28.69 2.85 -7.80
CA GLU A 58 28.69 3.71 -6.61
C GLU A 58 27.45 3.46 -5.76
N ALA A 59 26.28 3.36 -6.39
CA ALA A 59 25.04 3.02 -5.70
C ALA A 59 25.14 1.65 -4.99
N ARG A 60 25.81 0.66 -5.60
CA ARG A 60 26.05 -0.64 -4.97
C ARG A 60 27.03 -0.55 -3.79
N ALA A 61 28.15 0.15 -3.96
CA ALA A 61 29.13 0.35 -2.89
C ALA A 61 28.51 1.07 -1.69
N LEU A 62 27.64 2.05 -1.96
CA LEU A 62 26.90 2.77 -0.94
C LEU A 62 25.89 1.88 -0.20
N ARG A 63 25.12 1.05 -0.91
CA ARG A 63 24.23 0.08 -0.24
C ARG A 63 25.00 -0.89 0.63
N GLN A 64 26.17 -1.33 0.18
CA GLN A 64 27.06 -2.19 0.98
C GLN A 64 27.57 -1.47 2.22
N SER A 65 27.99 -0.21 2.11
CA SER A 65 28.47 0.56 3.28
C SER A 65 27.36 0.79 4.30
N LEU A 66 26.13 1.08 3.86
CA LEU A 66 24.95 1.19 4.74
C LEU A 66 24.60 -0.14 5.40
N ALA A 67 24.70 -1.26 4.67
CA ALA A 67 24.46 -2.59 5.22
C ALA A 67 25.47 -3.00 6.30
N ASN A 68 26.68 -2.43 6.26
CA ASN A 68 27.74 -2.68 7.24
C ASN A 68 27.62 -1.83 8.51
N ILE A 69 26.66 -0.90 8.58
CA ILE A 69 26.41 -0.13 9.80
C ILE A 69 25.78 -1.05 10.84
N THR A 70 26.51 -1.28 11.93
CA THR A 70 26.07 -2.04 13.11
C THR A 70 26.04 -1.14 14.35
N PRO A 71 25.26 -1.48 15.39
CA PRO A 71 25.26 -0.75 16.66
C PRO A 71 26.67 -0.59 17.26
N GLN A 72 27.51 -1.62 17.13
CA GLN A 72 28.89 -1.64 17.63
C GLN A 72 29.81 -0.68 16.85
N SER A 73 29.54 -0.47 15.56
CA SER A 73 30.28 0.47 14.72
C SER A 73 29.82 1.94 14.84
N ALA A 74 28.76 2.18 15.62
CA ALA A 74 28.15 3.48 15.78
C ALA A 74 28.65 4.16 17.07
N LYS A 75 28.84 5.49 17.02
CA LYS A 75 29.15 6.28 18.23
C LYS A 75 27.95 6.23 19.18
N PRO A 76 28.10 5.94 20.50
CA PRO A 76 27.00 5.74 21.46
C PRO A 76 26.00 6.90 21.62
N GLN A 77 26.33 8.11 21.17
CA GLN A 77 25.49 9.31 21.31
C GLN A 77 25.09 9.64 22.76
N ALA A 78 25.97 9.39 23.75
CA ALA A 78 25.68 9.64 25.18
C ALA A 78 25.36 11.11 25.52
N GLN A 79 25.69 12.05 24.63
CA GLN A 79 25.31 13.46 24.77
C GLN A 79 23.85 13.75 24.36
N SER A 80 23.17 12.80 23.72
CA SER A 80 21.77 12.95 23.29
C SER A 80 20.84 12.38 24.35
N PRO A 81 19.88 13.15 24.89
CA PRO A 81 18.87 12.62 25.82
C PRO A 81 18.09 11.45 25.25
N LEU A 82 17.90 11.41 23.92
CA LEU A 82 17.26 10.30 23.22
C LEU A 82 17.96 8.97 23.52
N PHE A 83 19.29 8.93 23.53
CA PHE A 83 20.06 7.70 23.76
C PHE A 83 20.58 7.54 25.19
N ALA A 84 20.77 8.65 25.92
CA ALA A 84 21.31 8.65 27.27
C ALA A 84 20.26 8.44 28.36
N VAL A 85 19.01 8.87 28.11
CA VAL A 85 17.93 8.87 29.10
C VAL A 85 16.83 7.88 28.72
N LEU A 86 16.43 7.85 27.45
CA LEU A 86 15.27 7.05 27.05
C LEU A 86 15.66 5.59 26.79
N PRO A 87 14.90 4.62 27.34
CA PRO A 87 15.10 3.21 27.02
C PRO A 87 14.69 2.91 25.56
N SER A 88 15.17 1.80 25.03
CA SER A 88 14.94 1.38 23.63
C SER A 88 13.46 1.32 23.24
N GLU A 89 12.62 0.90 24.17
CA GLU A 89 11.18 0.73 24.00
C GLU A 89 10.51 2.07 23.70
N VAL A 90 10.85 3.10 24.48
CA VAL A 90 10.34 4.47 24.28
C VAL A 90 10.90 5.07 22.98
N ARG A 91 12.18 4.81 22.67
CA ARG A 91 12.76 5.23 21.38
C ARG A 91 12.04 4.60 20.20
N ASN A 92 11.73 3.30 20.26
CA ASN A 92 11.00 2.61 19.19
C ASN A 92 9.64 3.24 18.94
N LEU A 93 8.90 3.61 20.00
CA LEU A 93 7.63 4.33 19.86
C LEU A 93 7.82 5.70 19.20
N ILE A 94 8.81 6.48 19.64
CA ILE A 94 9.13 7.78 19.03
C ILE A 94 9.43 7.61 17.54
N PHE A 95 10.24 6.61 17.18
CA PHE A 95 10.61 6.35 15.80
C PHE A 95 9.45 5.84 14.97
N GLU A 96 8.55 5.05 15.55
CA GLU A 96 7.33 4.61 14.90
C GLU A 96 6.49 5.83 14.50
N TYR A 97 6.19 6.74 15.43
CA TYR A 97 5.44 7.95 15.14
C TYR A 97 6.12 8.89 14.14
N ALA A 98 7.46 8.92 14.14
CA ALA A 98 8.22 9.82 13.28
C ALA A 98 8.44 9.30 11.85
N ILE A 99 8.53 7.98 11.67
CA ILE A 99 9.04 7.37 10.42
C ILE A 99 7.99 6.49 9.74
N CYS A 100 6.96 6.01 10.43
CA CYS A 100 5.96 5.17 9.79
C CYS A 100 5.13 5.92 8.76
N GLN A 101 4.60 5.16 7.81
CA GLN A 101 3.64 5.67 6.83
C GLN A 101 2.42 6.27 7.55
N ARG A 102 2.05 7.49 7.15
CA ARG A 102 0.91 8.23 7.71
C ARG A 102 0.30 9.16 6.69
N ILE A 103 -0.90 9.65 6.99
CA ILE A 103 -1.45 10.84 6.32
C ILE A 103 -0.96 12.08 7.05
N ASP A 104 -0.36 13.02 6.33
CA ASP A 104 -0.05 14.33 6.87
C ASP A 104 -1.31 15.21 6.87
N PRO A 105 -1.58 15.96 7.95
CA PRO A 105 -2.66 16.94 7.94
C PRO A 105 -2.43 18.05 6.90
N ASP A 106 -1.18 18.37 6.55
CA ASP A 106 -0.87 19.35 5.52
C ASP A 106 -1.25 18.79 4.13
N PRO A 107 -2.22 19.41 3.41
CA PRO A 107 -2.58 19.00 2.06
C PRO A 107 -1.44 19.12 1.04
N HIS A 108 -0.40 19.90 1.33
CA HIS A 108 0.77 19.98 0.45
C HIS A 108 1.70 18.77 0.57
N GLU A 109 1.80 18.17 1.76
CA GLU A 109 2.58 16.97 2.02
C GLU A 109 1.78 15.70 1.66
N SER A 110 0.49 15.67 2.03
CA SER A 110 -0.46 14.60 1.71
C SER A 110 -1.61 15.14 0.85
N PRO A 111 -1.36 15.38 -0.47
CA PRO A 111 -2.40 15.84 -1.38
C PRO A 111 -3.53 14.83 -1.50
N PRO A 112 -4.76 15.30 -1.81
CA PRO A 112 -5.88 14.41 -2.05
C PRO A 112 -5.57 13.50 -3.25
N GLU A 113 -6.00 12.25 -3.14
CA GLU A 113 -5.95 11.31 -4.25
C GLU A 113 -6.94 11.79 -5.32
N THR A 114 -6.40 12.06 -6.51
CA THR A 114 -7.16 12.61 -7.64
C THR A 114 -7.68 11.53 -8.56
N GLN A 115 -7.13 10.32 -8.46
CA GLN A 115 -7.59 9.19 -9.23
C GLN A 115 -8.70 8.47 -8.47
N ASN A 116 -9.92 8.60 -8.96
CA ASN A 116 -11.12 8.09 -8.28
C ASN A 116 -11.10 6.57 -8.05
N ALA A 117 -10.45 5.81 -8.94
CA ALA A 117 -10.26 4.37 -8.75
C ALA A 117 -9.31 4.01 -7.58
N ARG A 118 -8.57 5.00 -7.06
CA ARG A 118 -7.64 4.89 -5.94
C ARG A 118 -8.20 5.47 -4.64
N CYS A 119 -9.11 6.44 -4.76
CA CYS A 119 -9.78 7.09 -3.65
C CYS A 119 -10.77 6.12 -2.98
N ARG A 120 -10.29 5.40 -1.96
CA ARG A 120 -11.07 4.47 -1.13
C ARG A 120 -11.13 4.99 0.31
N PRO A 121 -11.97 4.42 1.18
CA PRO A 121 -12.01 4.80 2.59
C PRO A 121 -10.61 4.74 3.22
N HIS A 122 -10.20 5.84 3.87
CA HIS A 122 -8.85 6.04 4.45
C HIS A 122 -7.68 6.17 3.46
N HIS A 123 -7.95 6.13 2.16
CA HIS A 123 -6.99 6.31 1.07
C HIS A 123 -7.32 7.56 0.23
N GLU A 124 -7.99 8.54 0.83
CA GLU A 124 -8.40 9.77 0.13
C GLU A 124 -7.24 10.74 -0.10
N ARG A 125 -6.06 10.44 0.45
CA ARG A 125 -4.85 11.27 0.39
C ARG A 125 -3.63 10.39 0.17
N HIS A 126 -2.58 10.96 -0.40
CA HIS A 126 -1.32 10.25 -0.54
C HIS A 126 -0.61 10.10 0.81
N PRO A 127 -0.06 8.92 1.12
CA PRO A 127 0.63 8.69 2.37
C PRO A 127 2.04 9.27 2.28
N VAL A 128 2.57 9.70 3.43
CA VAL A 128 3.94 10.21 3.54
C VAL A 128 4.78 9.36 4.48
N ILE A 129 6.08 9.32 4.20
CA ILE A 129 7.10 8.71 5.04
C ILE A 129 8.26 9.72 5.15
N HIS A 130 8.50 10.22 6.37
CA HIS A 130 9.60 11.14 6.62
C HIS A 130 10.90 10.38 6.91
N THR A 131 11.81 10.36 5.95
CA THR A 131 13.09 9.64 6.05
C THR A 131 14.25 10.51 6.52
N ALA A 132 14.02 11.79 6.81
CA ALA A 132 15.07 12.72 7.26
C ALA A 132 15.79 12.23 8.51
N LEU A 133 15.04 11.60 9.43
CA LEU A 133 15.59 11.06 10.68
C LEU A 133 16.65 9.98 10.44
N LEU A 134 16.51 9.17 9.37
CA LEU A 134 17.47 8.14 8.98
C LEU A 134 18.88 8.69 8.66
N ARG A 135 18.98 10.00 8.40
CA ARG A 135 20.23 10.68 8.01
C ARG A 135 20.95 11.33 9.19
N THR A 136 20.39 11.28 10.39
CA THR A 136 20.91 12.01 11.56
C THR A 136 22.17 11.35 12.14
N CYS A 137 22.12 10.06 12.48
CA CYS A 137 23.27 9.32 12.96
C CYS A 137 23.14 7.81 12.70
N ARG A 138 24.26 7.09 12.84
CA ARG A 138 24.32 5.64 12.62
C ARG A 138 23.42 4.84 13.58
N LEU A 139 23.28 5.26 14.85
CA LEU A 139 22.40 4.58 15.81
C LEU A 139 20.93 4.70 15.42
N VAL A 140 20.48 5.91 15.08
CA VAL A 140 19.12 6.13 14.55
C VAL A 140 18.92 5.29 13.30
N TYR A 141 19.85 5.30 12.35
CA TYR A 141 19.76 4.48 11.14
C TYR A 141 19.62 2.98 11.48
N THR A 142 20.41 2.44 12.42
CA THR A 142 20.34 1.02 12.79
C THR A 142 19.02 0.64 13.44
N GLU A 143 18.47 1.50 14.31
CA GLU A 143 17.21 1.21 15.02
C GLU A 143 15.99 1.37 14.10
N THR A 144 16.07 2.22 13.07
CA THR A 144 14.86 2.69 12.35
C THR A 144 14.78 2.40 10.86
N ARG A 145 15.89 2.04 10.19
CA ARG A 145 15.94 1.90 8.72
C ARG A 145 14.90 0.92 8.12
N THR A 146 14.38 0.00 8.91
CA THR A 146 13.36 -0.97 8.46
C THR A 146 11.94 -0.46 8.61
N LEU A 147 11.69 0.52 9.50
CA LEU A 147 10.35 1.02 9.82
C LEU A 147 9.59 1.55 8.59
N PRO A 148 10.21 2.29 7.65
CA PRO A 148 9.50 2.75 6.44
C PRO A 148 8.85 1.61 5.67
N LEU A 149 9.57 0.51 5.42
CA LEU A 149 9.05 -0.63 4.67
C LEU A 149 8.10 -1.49 5.50
N ARG A 150 8.32 -1.55 6.82
CA ARG A 150 7.50 -2.32 7.76
C ARG A 150 6.17 -1.68 8.10
N SER A 151 6.00 -0.40 7.79
CA SER A 151 4.75 0.34 7.95
C SER A 151 4.02 0.61 6.64
N ALA A 152 4.74 0.56 5.51
CA ALA A 152 4.17 0.92 4.24
C ALA A 152 3.15 -0.12 3.72
N THR A 153 1.97 0.38 3.38
CA THR A 153 1.08 -0.22 2.40
C THR A 153 1.49 0.23 1.01
N HIS A 154 1.86 -0.74 0.19
CA HIS A 154 2.27 -0.57 -1.19
C HIS A 154 1.06 -0.78 -2.10
N HIS A 155 0.48 0.32 -2.57
CA HIS A 155 -0.62 0.28 -3.51
C HIS A 155 -0.13 0.01 -4.92
N VAL A 156 -0.73 -0.97 -5.58
CA VAL A 156 -0.50 -1.28 -6.98
C VAL A 156 -1.84 -1.31 -7.70
N TYR A 157 -1.92 -0.66 -8.85
CA TYR A 157 -3.11 -0.68 -9.67
C TYR A 157 -2.87 -1.57 -10.89
N GLY A 158 -3.68 -2.62 -11.02
CA GLY A 158 -3.50 -3.67 -12.02
C GLY A 158 -3.73 -3.21 -13.47
N ASP A 159 -4.48 -2.12 -13.65
CA ASP A 159 -4.69 -1.48 -14.94
C ASP A 159 -3.70 -0.32 -15.12
N GLN A 160 -2.42 -0.67 -15.31
CA GLN A 160 -1.32 0.28 -15.51
C GLN A 160 -1.58 1.29 -16.65
N SER A 161 -2.56 1.02 -17.52
CA SER A 161 -3.00 1.93 -18.59
C SER A 161 -3.72 3.18 -18.07
N LEU A 162 -4.19 3.19 -16.82
CA LEU A 162 -4.88 4.34 -16.23
C LEU A 162 -3.94 5.38 -15.63
N SER A 163 -2.64 5.10 -15.53
CA SER A 163 -1.66 6.11 -15.14
C SER A 163 -0.51 6.24 -16.13
N TYR A 164 -0.43 7.42 -16.74
CA TYR A 164 0.72 7.87 -17.51
C TYR A 164 1.89 8.32 -16.64
N ASN A 165 1.75 8.28 -15.30
CA ASN A 165 2.84 8.62 -14.39
C ASN A 165 3.71 7.38 -14.12
N SER A 166 4.97 7.43 -14.55
CA SER A 166 5.95 6.37 -14.28
C SER A 166 6.18 6.10 -12.81
N ASP A 167 5.85 7.07 -11.94
CA ASP A 167 5.96 6.92 -10.49
C ASP A 167 4.92 5.94 -9.92
N ASP A 168 3.81 5.72 -10.63
CA ASP A 168 2.78 4.76 -10.24
C ASP A 168 3.15 3.31 -10.61
N TRP A 169 4.32 3.11 -11.23
CA TRP A 169 4.73 1.80 -11.70
C TRP A 169 5.38 0.99 -10.57
N ASP A 170 5.03 -0.29 -10.50
CA ASP A 170 5.49 -1.24 -9.50
C ASP A 170 6.93 -1.73 -9.72
N HIS A 171 7.68 -1.15 -10.66
CA HIS A 171 9.03 -1.58 -11.04
C HIS A 171 10.02 -1.59 -9.87
N PHE A 172 9.86 -0.71 -8.88
CA PHE A 172 10.77 -0.68 -7.74
C PHE A 172 10.71 -1.98 -6.91
N LEU A 173 9.57 -2.66 -6.87
CA LEU A 173 9.42 -3.96 -6.20
C LEU A 173 10.27 -5.03 -6.88
N PHE A 174 10.34 -5.03 -8.21
CA PHE A 174 11.16 -5.97 -8.98
C PHE A 174 12.66 -5.72 -8.83
N HIS A 175 13.06 -4.50 -8.47
CA HIS A 175 14.46 -4.12 -8.25
C HIS A 175 14.86 -4.05 -6.78
N MET A 176 13.95 -4.41 -5.86
CA MET A 176 14.22 -4.42 -4.44
C MET A 176 15.20 -5.55 -4.06
N SER A 177 16.13 -5.26 -3.15
CA SER A 177 17.04 -6.30 -2.63
C SER A 177 16.30 -7.26 -1.69
N SER A 178 16.77 -8.50 -1.58
CA SER A 178 16.22 -9.46 -0.60
C SER A 178 16.35 -8.98 0.86
N GLN A 179 17.31 -8.12 1.18
CA GLN A 179 17.44 -7.54 2.51
C GLN A 179 16.30 -6.55 2.80
N SER A 180 15.96 -5.71 1.83
CA SER A 180 14.84 -4.76 1.93
C SER A 180 13.50 -5.49 1.87
N GLY A 181 13.35 -6.44 0.95
CA GLY A 181 12.10 -7.17 0.74
C GLY A 181 11.64 -8.02 1.92
N LYS A 182 12.55 -8.38 2.85
CA LYS A 182 12.23 -8.98 4.17
C LYS A 182 11.40 -8.09 5.08
N ASN A 183 11.39 -6.78 4.83
CA ASN A 183 10.74 -5.79 5.67
C ASN A 183 9.40 -5.32 5.12
N LEU A 184 8.95 -5.86 3.98
CA LEU A 184 7.70 -5.44 3.36
C LEU A 184 6.50 -5.82 4.22
N HIS A 185 5.60 -4.86 4.41
CA HIS A 185 4.41 -5.07 5.22
C HIS A 185 3.22 -5.50 4.38
N HIS A 186 2.58 -4.55 3.69
CA HIS A 186 1.29 -4.76 3.06
C HIS A 186 1.37 -4.46 1.56
N LEU A 187 1.00 -5.43 0.73
CA LEU A 187 0.69 -5.22 -0.68
C LEU A 187 -0.81 -5.02 -0.82
N HIS A 188 -1.25 -3.90 -1.41
CA HIS A 188 -2.64 -3.68 -1.76
C HIS A 188 -2.77 -3.50 -3.27
N SER A 189 -3.24 -4.54 -3.95
CA SER A 189 -3.44 -4.52 -5.40
C SER A 189 -4.91 -4.33 -5.75
N THR A 190 -5.24 -3.25 -6.43
CA THR A 190 -6.61 -2.99 -6.94
C THR A 190 -6.66 -3.18 -8.45
N SER A 191 -7.63 -3.94 -8.95
CA SER A 191 -7.74 -4.24 -10.38
C SER A 191 -9.19 -4.35 -10.84
N ARG A 192 -9.49 -3.86 -12.05
CA ARG A 192 -10.79 -4.05 -12.72
C ARG A 192 -10.94 -5.45 -13.34
N ARG A 193 -9.80 -6.09 -13.62
CA ARG A 193 -9.73 -7.45 -14.16
C ARG A 193 -9.18 -8.39 -13.10
N LEU A 194 -9.38 -9.69 -13.28
CA LEU A 194 -8.75 -10.69 -12.42
C LEU A 194 -7.22 -10.49 -12.44
N PRO A 195 -6.57 -10.16 -11.31
CA PRO A 195 -5.15 -9.89 -11.29
C PRO A 195 -4.33 -11.18 -11.51
N ASP A 196 -3.09 -11.02 -11.94
CA ASP A 196 -2.09 -12.07 -11.76
C ASP A 196 -1.64 -12.04 -10.29
N PHE A 197 -2.22 -12.93 -9.49
CA PHE A 197 -1.94 -13.07 -8.07
C PHE A 197 -0.46 -13.41 -7.77
N THR A 198 0.31 -13.88 -8.76
CA THR A 198 1.73 -14.23 -8.59
C THR A 198 2.69 -13.08 -8.87
N LYS A 199 2.21 -11.99 -9.52
CA LYS A 199 3.03 -10.90 -10.05
C LYS A 199 3.98 -10.28 -9.03
N HIS A 200 3.59 -10.22 -7.75
CA HIS A 200 4.38 -9.60 -6.67
C HIS A 200 4.82 -10.60 -5.61
N LEU A 201 4.82 -11.90 -5.92
CA LEU A 201 5.18 -12.98 -5.00
C LEU A 201 6.55 -13.58 -5.30
N GLN A 202 7.46 -12.79 -5.88
CA GLN A 202 8.84 -13.22 -6.11
C GLN A 202 9.54 -13.62 -4.80
N LEU A 203 10.59 -14.44 -4.90
CA LEU A 203 11.31 -14.96 -3.73
C LEU A 203 11.90 -13.86 -2.83
N HIS A 204 12.30 -12.72 -3.39
CA HIS A 204 12.88 -11.61 -2.62
C HIS A 204 11.84 -10.73 -1.91
N LEU A 205 10.55 -10.86 -2.25
CA LEU A 205 9.47 -10.09 -1.65
C LEU A 205 8.79 -10.93 -0.56
N GLN A 206 8.94 -10.51 0.70
CA GLN A 206 8.47 -11.25 1.87
C GLN A 206 7.36 -10.46 2.56
N TRP A 207 6.21 -10.39 1.89
CA TRP A 207 5.02 -9.71 2.38
C TRP A 207 4.51 -10.31 3.69
N ARG A 208 3.94 -9.46 4.54
CA ARG A 208 3.22 -9.87 5.76
C ARG A 208 1.71 -9.87 5.56
N LYS A 209 1.20 -8.92 4.79
CA LYS A 209 -0.22 -8.75 4.45
C LYS A 209 -0.35 -8.56 2.94
N ILE A 210 -1.34 -9.21 2.34
CA ILE A 210 -1.65 -9.02 0.92
C ILE A 210 -3.15 -8.80 0.80
N THR A 211 -3.56 -7.76 0.08
CA THR A 211 -4.96 -7.49 -0.26
C THR A 211 -5.09 -7.37 -1.76
N TRP A 212 -5.98 -8.16 -2.34
CA TRP A 212 -6.44 -8.00 -3.70
C TRP A 212 -7.87 -7.47 -3.71
N THR A 213 -8.05 -6.27 -4.26
CA THR A 213 -9.37 -5.71 -4.51
C THR A 213 -9.71 -5.85 -5.98
N ILE A 214 -10.82 -6.52 -6.26
CA ILE A 214 -11.32 -6.76 -7.61
C ILE A 214 -12.59 -5.96 -7.82
N LEU A 215 -12.52 -4.97 -8.71
CA LEU A 215 -13.65 -4.14 -9.12
C LEU A 215 -14.47 -4.90 -10.17
N ALA A 216 -15.39 -5.73 -9.70
CA ALA A 216 -16.25 -6.59 -10.51
C ALA A 216 -17.48 -5.87 -11.10
N SER A 217 -17.65 -4.56 -10.86
CA SER A 217 -18.75 -3.76 -11.42
C SER A 217 -18.86 -3.81 -12.95
N ASN A 218 -17.74 -4.03 -13.64
CA ASN A 218 -17.68 -4.09 -15.10
C ASN A 218 -17.66 -5.53 -15.65
N TRP A 219 -17.90 -6.53 -14.79
CA TRP A 219 -18.02 -7.90 -15.24
C TRP A 219 -19.38 -8.09 -15.87
N ASP A 220 -19.41 -8.79 -16.99
CA ASP A 220 -20.65 -9.22 -17.61
C ASP A 220 -21.14 -10.47 -16.89
N PHE A 221 -22.25 -10.33 -16.17
CA PHE A 221 -22.91 -11.42 -15.44
C PHE A 221 -24.18 -11.91 -16.15
N GLU A 222 -24.59 -11.28 -17.26
CA GLU A 222 -25.93 -11.47 -17.87
C GLU A 222 -25.91 -12.20 -19.22
N ASP A 223 -24.75 -12.34 -19.88
CA ASP A 223 -24.69 -13.00 -21.18
C ASP A 223 -24.74 -14.55 -21.06
N GLU A 224 -25.96 -15.11 -20.93
CA GLU A 224 -26.22 -16.55 -20.87
C GLU A 224 -26.05 -17.27 -22.23
N TRP A 225 -26.02 -16.54 -23.35
CA TRP A 225 -26.04 -17.11 -24.70
C TRP A 225 -24.65 -17.45 -25.27
N GLU A 226 -23.58 -17.03 -24.59
CA GLU A 226 -22.24 -17.58 -24.77
C GLU A 226 -21.82 -18.35 -23.50
N THR A 227 -21.79 -19.69 -23.56
CA THR A 227 -21.13 -20.55 -22.55
C THR A 227 -19.77 -20.00 -22.07
N PRO A 228 -19.37 -20.29 -20.82
CA PRO A 228 -18.93 -19.35 -19.80
C PRO A 228 -17.55 -18.77 -20.07
N LYS A 229 -17.44 -17.60 -20.74
CA LYS A 229 -16.12 -16.99 -20.92
C LYS A 229 -15.48 -16.56 -19.60
N PHE A 230 -16.26 -16.31 -18.54
CA PHE A 230 -15.73 -15.94 -17.22
C PHE A 230 -16.63 -16.36 -16.05
N SER A 231 -16.67 -17.65 -15.69
CA SER A 231 -16.90 -17.96 -14.27
C SER A 231 -15.65 -17.48 -13.52
N TYR A 232 -15.64 -16.21 -13.11
CA TYR A 232 -14.51 -15.64 -12.37
C TYR A 232 -14.28 -16.42 -11.07
N ALA A 233 -15.33 -16.96 -10.46
CA ALA A 233 -15.22 -17.96 -9.38
C ALA A 233 -14.34 -19.15 -9.77
N GLU A 234 -14.60 -19.79 -10.90
CA GLU A 234 -13.80 -20.94 -11.39
C GLU A 234 -12.35 -20.56 -11.69
N LYS A 235 -12.04 -19.27 -11.89
CA LYS A 235 -10.67 -18.80 -12.13
C LYS A 235 -9.96 -18.36 -10.85
N ILE A 236 -10.68 -17.87 -9.84
CA ILE A 236 -10.10 -17.39 -8.57
C ILE A 236 -9.59 -18.58 -7.76
N SER A 237 -10.44 -19.56 -7.46
CA SER A 237 -10.09 -20.63 -6.52
C SER A 237 -8.87 -21.46 -6.98
N PRO A 238 -8.79 -21.95 -8.24
CA PRO A 238 -7.62 -22.70 -8.68
C PRO A 238 -6.34 -21.86 -8.68
N LYS A 239 -6.44 -20.57 -9.03
CA LYS A 239 -5.28 -19.68 -9.03
C LYS A 239 -4.76 -19.43 -7.63
N LEU A 240 -5.64 -19.13 -6.66
CA LEU A 240 -5.22 -18.86 -5.29
C LEU A 240 -4.73 -20.12 -4.56
N ASN A 241 -5.39 -21.28 -4.77
CA ASN A 241 -4.96 -22.56 -4.21
C ASN A 241 -3.56 -22.98 -4.72
N GLY A 242 -3.18 -22.57 -5.93
CA GLY A 242 -1.88 -22.88 -6.51
C GLY A 242 -0.71 -22.02 -6.01
N ILE A 243 -0.97 -21.02 -5.16
CA ILE A 243 0.04 -20.04 -4.73
C ILE A 243 0.73 -20.48 -3.45
N LEU A 244 2.06 -20.38 -3.46
CA LEU A 244 2.89 -20.51 -2.27
C LEU A 244 3.27 -19.13 -1.73
N PHE A 245 2.61 -18.73 -0.65
CA PHE A 245 2.82 -17.44 0.01
C PHE A 245 4.17 -17.39 0.75
N PRO A 246 4.80 -16.20 0.88
CA PRO A 246 5.99 -16.04 1.73
C PRO A 246 5.75 -16.58 3.14
N ASN A 247 6.79 -17.13 3.79
CA ASN A 247 6.67 -17.64 5.16
C ASN A 247 6.30 -16.54 6.17
N THR A 248 6.61 -15.29 5.83
CA THR A 248 6.25 -14.10 6.59
C THR A 248 4.79 -13.69 6.44
N CYS A 249 4.06 -14.23 5.46
CA CYS A 249 2.69 -13.83 5.16
C CYS A 249 1.75 -14.32 6.25
N ARG A 250 1.10 -13.39 6.93
CA ARG A 250 0.20 -13.64 8.07
C ARG A 250 -1.25 -13.45 7.71
N GLU A 251 -1.51 -12.61 6.71
CA GLU A 251 -2.85 -12.23 6.31
C GLU A 251 -2.95 -12.08 4.80
N VAL A 252 -4.00 -12.66 4.23
CA VAL A 252 -4.38 -12.52 2.83
C VAL A 252 -5.85 -12.10 2.77
N ASN A 253 -6.13 -11.07 1.98
CA ASN A 253 -7.47 -10.54 1.79
C ASN A 253 -7.85 -10.58 0.32
N LEU A 254 -9.05 -11.06 0.05
CA LEU A 254 -9.70 -10.93 -1.25
C LEU A 254 -10.95 -10.07 -1.06
N GLU A 255 -10.96 -8.89 -1.66
CA GLU A 255 -12.11 -8.01 -1.71
C GLU A 255 -12.73 -8.07 -3.11
N LEU A 256 -14.01 -8.41 -3.16
CA LEU A 256 -14.81 -8.39 -4.37
C LEU A 256 -15.78 -7.23 -4.25
N GLU A 257 -15.75 -6.31 -5.21
CA GLU A 257 -16.51 -5.05 -5.15
C GLU A 257 -17.40 -4.87 -6.39
N VAL A 258 -18.68 -4.54 -6.16
CA VAL A 258 -19.66 -4.17 -7.20
C VAL A 258 -20.42 -2.90 -6.82
N LEU A 259 -21.15 -2.32 -7.77
CA LEU A 259 -22.08 -1.23 -7.47
C LEU A 259 -23.28 -1.76 -6.68
N ARG A 260 -23.66 -1.07 -5.61
CA ARG A 260 -24.81 -1.45 -4.77
C ARG A 260 -26.12 -1.53 -5.55
N LYS A 261 -26.31 -0.63 -6.52
CA LYS A 261 -27.53 -0.55 -7.34
C LYS A 261 -27.76 -1.74 -8.29
N ASN A 262 -26.79 -2.66 -8.43
CA ASN A 262 -26.92 -3.81 -9.31
C ASN A 262 -27.12 -5.11 -8.51
N PRO A 263 -28.37 -5.56 -8.32
CA PRO A 263 -28.68 -6.73 -7.50
C PRO A 263 -28.19 -8.05 -8.09
N THR A 264 -28.25 -8.20 -9.41
CA THR A 264 -27.73 -9.38 -10.13
C THR A 264 -26.23 -9.56 -9.84
N HIS A 265 -25.45 -8.49 -9.94
CA HIS A 265 -24.02 -8.52 -9.64
C HIS A 265 -23.76 -8.84 -8.17
N ARG A 266 -24.56 -8.30 -7.23
CA ARG A 266 -24.44 -8.63 -5.79
C ARG A 266 -24.68 -10.11 -5.52
N ARG A 267 -25.72 -10.71 -6.11
CA ARG A 267 -26.01 -12.16 -5.98
C ARG A 267 -24.89 -13.01 -6.55
N ALA A 268 -24.39 -12.66 -7.74
CA ALA A 268 -23.26 -13.35 -8.34
C ALA A 268 -22.00 -13.25 -7.47
N LEU A 269 -21.74 -12.08 -6.90
CA LEU A 269 -20.58 -11.83 -6.04
C LEU A 269 -20.64 -12.62 -4.73
N ARG A 270 -21.83 -12.77 -4.11
CA ARG A 270 -22.05 -13.69 -2.98
C ARG A 270 -21.76 -15.14 -3.36
N ALA A 271 -22.30 -15.62 -4.48
CA ALA A 271 -22.04 -16.98 -4.94
C ALA A 271 -20.54 -17.23 -5.22
N ILE A 272 -19.83 -16.25 -5.76
CA ILE A 272 -18.36 -16.31 -5.96
C ILE A 272 -17.63 -16.33 -4.61
N SER A 273 -18.05 -15.48 -3.68
CA SER A 273 -17.50 -15.42 -2.33
C SER A 273 -17.66 -16.76 -1.61
N ASP A 274 -18.85 -17.35 -1.62
CA ASP A 274 -19.13 -18.63 -0.95
C ASP A 274 -18.26 -19.76 -1.49
N LYS A 275 -18.10 -19.86 -2.82
CA LYS A 275 -17.15 -20.81 -3.44
C LYS A 275 -15.69 -20.51 -3.06
N SER A 276 -15.34 -19.24 -2.88
CA SER A 276 -13.98 -18.83 -2.53
C SER A 276 -13.65 -19.14 -1.06
N ARG A 277 -14.63 -19.41 -0.20
CA ARG A 277 -14.39 -19.85 1.19
C ARG A 277 -13.69 -21.21 1.28
N GLU A 278 -13.82 -22.04 0.25
CA GLU A 278 -13.18 -23.36 0.17
C GLU A 278 -11.67 -23.28 -0.13
N ILE A 279 -11.16 -22.09 -0.47
CA ILE A 279 -9.75 -21.88 -0.81
C ILE A 279 -8.86 -22.13 0.42
N GLN A 280 -7.82 -22.94 0.22
CA GLN A 280 -6.80 -23.23 1.21
C GLN A 280 -5.48 -22.58 0.79
N LEU A 281 -5.07 -21.54 1.53
CA LEU A 281 -3.82 -20.86 1.26
C LEU A 281 -2.66 -21.57 1.98
N THR A 282 -1.54 -21.72 1.27
CA THR A 282 -0.36 -22.42 1.79
C THR A 282 0.89 -21.54 1.66
N ARG A 283 1.71 -21.49 2.71
CA ARG A 283 3.01 -20.81 2.69
C ARG A 283 4.08 -21.70 2.05
N ARG A 284 5.23 -21.13 1.70
CA ARG A 284 6.36 -21.86 1.09
C ARG A 284 6.97 -22.92 2.03
N ASP A 285 6.79 -22.79 3.34
CA ASP A 285 7.17 -23.82 4.32
C ASP A 285 6.12 -24.94 4.49
N GLY A 286 5.00 -24.88 3.78
CA GLY A 286 3.91 -25.85 3.85
C GLY A 286 2.88 -25.56 4.95
N SER A 287 3.10 -24.55 5.79
CA SER A 287 2.08 -24.13 6.77
C SER A 287 0.86 -23.51 6.06
N LYS A 288 -0.34 -23.73 6.62
CA LYS A 288 -1.59 -23.22 6.06
C LYS A 288 -1.94 -21.86 6.66
N ILE A 289 -2.64 -21.04 5.88
CA ILE A 289 -3.32 -19.82 6.35
C ILE A 289 -4.82 -20.06 6.21
N GLU A 290 -5.52 -20.16 7.34
CA GLU A 290 -6.92 -20.56 7.38
C GLU A 290 -7.85 -19.36 7.19
N LEU A 291 -9.04 -19.63 6.66
CA LEU A 291 -10.08 -18.62 6.53
C LEU A 291 -10.55 -18.19 7.94
N ASP A 292 -10.57 -16.88 8.17
CA ASP A 292 -10.97 -16.29 9.43
C ASP A 292 -12.35 -15.63 9.30
N GLU A 293 -13.39 -16.41 9.60
CA GLU A 293 -14.79 -15.98 9.44
C GLU A 293 -15.14 -14.72 10.25
N GLU A 294 -14.48 -14.49 11.39
CA GLU A 294 -14.67 -13.27 12.21
C GLU A 294 -14.19 -12.01 11.47
N TYR A 295 -13.18 -12.15 10.62
CA TYR A 295 -12.60 -11.06 9.84
C TYR A 295 -13.10 -11.01 8.39
N CYS A 296 -13.86 -12.02 7.97
CA CYS A 296 -14.65 -11.95 6.75
C CYS A 296 -15.83 -11.00 6.98
N MET A 297 -16.13 -10.15 6.00
CA MET A 297 -17.21 -9.17 6.16
C MET A 297 -17.79 -8.72 4.84
N GLU A 298 -19.05 -8.32 4.90
CA GLU A 298 -19.77 -7.65 3.83
C GLU A 298 -20.05 -6.21 4.29
N TYR A 299 -19.78 -5.24 3.43
CA TYR A 299 -19.94 -3.82 3.77
C TYR A 299 -20.21 -2.96 2.54
N THR A 300 -20.71 -1.75 2.79
CA THR A 300 -20.83 -0.70 1.79
C THR A 300 -19.96 0.49 2.10
N TRP A 301 -19.60 1.25 1.07
CA TRP A 301 -18.88 2.51 1.20
C TRP A 301 -19.22 3.43 0.02
N GLU A 302 -19.05 4.74 0.23
CA GLU A 302 -19.34 5.77 -0.78
C GLU A 302 -18.06 6.18 -1.52
N GLY A 303 -18.10 6.08 -2.84
CA GLY A 303 -17.00 6.45 -3.73
C GLY A 303 -17.48 7.14 -4.99
N GLN A 304 -16.66 7.09 -6.04
CA GLN A 304 -16.98 7.66 -7.34
C GLN A 304 -16.78 6.64 -8.46
N ILE A 305 -17.70 6.64 -9.44
CA ILE A 305 -17.59 5.84 -10.66
C ILE A 305 -17.63 6.73 -11.89
N TRP A 306 -16.89 6.34 -12.94
CA TRP A 306 -17.01 6.96 -14.25
C TRP A 306 -18.34 6.58 -14.89
N GLN A 307 -19.19 7.57 -15.14
CA GLN A 307 -20.37 7.45 -15.97
C GLN A 307 -20.03 8.02 -17.36
N PRO A 308 -20.05 7.19 -18.42
CA PRO A 308 -19.89 7.71 -19.77
C PRO A 308 -21.02 8.72 -20.06
N GLY A 309 -20.68 9.78 -20.76
CA GLY A 309 -21.66 10.77 -21.20
C GLY A 309 -22.39 10.24 -22.42
N ASP A 310 -23.62 10.72 -22.61
CA ASP A 310 -24.40 10.40 -23.79
C ASP A 310 -23.86 11.19 -24.99
N TRP A 311 -24.15 10.72 -26.20
CA TRP A 311 -23.74 11.39 -27.44
C TRP A 311 -24.23 12.84 -27.54
N GLU A 312 -25.29 13.20 -26.80
CA GLU A 312 -25.82 14.57 -26.69
C GLU A 312 -25.15 15.43 -25.58
N HIS A 313 -24.61 14.81 -24.52
CA HIS A 313 -24.24 15.50 -23.28
C HIS A 313 -22.72 15.54 -22.99
N GLY A 314 -21.89 15.15 -23.96
CA GLY A 314 -20.44 15.40 -23.96
C GLY A 314 -19.58 14.31 -23.31
N HIS A 315 -18.35 14.67 -22.94
CA HIS A 315 -17.40 13.77 -22.27
C HIS A 315 -17.97 13.36 -20.91
N GLY A 316 -17.97 12.07 -20.58
CA GLY A 316 -18.53 11.54 -19.33
C GLY A 316 -17.99 12.19 -18.05
N ALA A 317 -18.57 11.84 -16.92
CA ALA A 317 -18.22 12.43 -15.63
C ALA A 317 -18.10 11.37 -14.54
N TYR A 318 -17.34 11.68 -13.50
CA TYR A 318 -17.37 10.88 -12.28
C TYR A 318 -18.56 11.30 -11.42
N VAL A 319 -19.37 10.32 -11.03
CA VAL A 319 -20.55 10.50 -10.18
C VAL A 319 -20.41 9.72 -8.89
N GLY A 320 -21.06 10.19 -7.84
CA GLY A 320 -21.12 9.46 -6.56
C GLY A 320 -21.74 8.08 -6.75
N ALA A 321 -21.15 7.07 -6.12
CA ALA A 321 -21.63 5.70 -6.18
C ALA A 321 -21.42 4.98 -4.84
N THR A 322 -22.42 4.23 -4.42
CA THR A 322 -22.29 3.31 -3.30
C THR A 322 -21.80 1.97 -3.80
N TYR A 323 -20.68 1.51 -3.26
CA TYR A 323 -20.12 0.20 -3.53
C TYR A 323 -20.59 -0.81 -2.49
N HIS A 324 -20.72 -2.06 -2.93
CA HIS A 324 -20.98 -3.22 -2.11
C HIS A 324 -19.78 -4.14 -2.21
N THR A 325 -19.14 -4.45 -1.08
CA THR A 325 -17.90 -5.21 -1.03
C THR A 325 -18.07 -6.42 -0.12
N ILE A 326 -17.64 -7.60 -0.60
CA ILE A 326 -17.43 -8.78 0.23
C ILE A 326 -15.93 -9.01 0.35
N ARG A 327 -15.46 -9.11 1.60
CA ARG A 327 -14.08 -9.41 1.95
C ARG A 327 -14.01 -10.82 2.53
N LEU A 328 -13.13 -11.62 1.93
CA LEU A 328 -12.65 -12.88 2.50
C LEU A 328 -11.25 -12.66 3.07
N CYS A 329 -11.02 -13.17 4.27
CA CYS A 329 -9.80 -12.95 5.02
C CYS A 329 -9.24 -14.29 5.49
N TRP A 330 -7.99 -14.59 5.14
CA TRP A 330 -7.25 -15.75 5.65
C TRP A 330 -6.14 -15.27 6.57
N ARG A 331 -6.06 -15.80 7.79
CA ARG A 331 -5.12 -15.35 8.82
C ARG A 331 -4.46 -16.52 9.55
N ALA A 332 -3.20 -16.32 9.94
CA ALA A 332 -2.47 -17.26 10.79
C ALA A 332 -2.83 -17.17 12.28
N ARG A 333 -3.80 -16.30 12.66
CA ARG A 333 -4.24 -16.03 14.04
C ARG A 333 -3.12 -15.71 15.03
N GLU A 334 -1.97 -15.25 14.53
CA GLU A 334 -0.91 -14.72 15.38
C GLU A 334 -1.38 -13.40 16.00
N PRO A 335 -1.41 -13.26 17.34
CA PRO A 335 -1.86 -12.03 17.97
C PRO A 335 -0.96 -10.87 17.53
N GLU A 336 -1.60 -9.81 17.05
CA GLU A 336 -0.92 -8.57 16.74
C GLU A 336 -0.47 -7.92 18.05
N ARG A 337 0.82 -7.58 18.14
CA ARG A 337 1.33 -6.89 19.32
C ARG A 337 0.97 -5.41 19.16
N GLU A 338 0.21 -4.84 20.10
CA GLU A 338 -0.30 -3.47 20.03
C GLU A 338 0.80 -2.42 19.75
N TYR A 339 2.00 -2.61 20.28
CA TYR A 339 3.16 -1.72 20.10
C TYR A 339 3.94 -1.93 18.80
N MET A 340 3.41 -2.72 17.86
CA MET A 340 4.02 -3.02 16.56
C MET A 340 3.05 -2.80 15.39
N HIS A 341 1.96 -2.08 15.61
CA HIS A 341 0.96 -1.80 14.59
C HIS A 341 1.47 -0.73 13.63
N HIS A 342 2.36 -1.17 12.73
CA HIS A 342 2.99 -0.29 11.77
C HIS A 342 2.04 0.11 10.61
N ASP A 343 0.89 -0.56 10.47
CA ASP A 343 -0.09 -0.33 9.40
C ASP A 343 -1.14 0.70 9.83
N HIS A 344 -0.78 1.98 9.88
CA HIS A 344 -1.76 3.04 10.17
C HIS A 344 -2.76 3.29 9.02
N TRP A 345 -2.71 2.47 7.98
CA TRP A 345 -3.40 2.66 6.72
C TRP A 345 -4.30 1.46 6.38
N ASP A 346 -5.16 1.13 7.35
CA ASP A 346 -6.13 0.04 7.23
C ASP A 346 -7.50 0.59 6.80
N CYS A 347 -7.85 0.46 5.51
CA CYS A 347 -9.18 0.85 5.01
C CYS A 347 -10.33 0.14 5.72
N LEU A 348 -10.04 -0.98 6.38
CA LEU A 348 -11.01 -1.90 6.97
C LEU A 348 -11.42 -1.49 8.38
N ARG A 349 -10.68 -0.56 8.99
CA ARG A 349 -11.05 0.10 10.25
C ARG A 349 -11.68 1.47 10.03
N SER A 350 -11.92 1.83 8.76
CA SER A 350 -12.50 3.12 8.43
C SER A 350 -13.93 3.24 8.92
N GLU A 351 -14.21 4.29 9.69
CA GLU A 351 -15.59 4.63 10.10
C GLU A 351 -16.51 4.92 8.92
N LYS A 352 -15.95 5.13 7.72
CA LYS A 352 -16.70 5.36 6.48
C LYS A 352 -17.29 4.07 5.88
N ILE A 353 -16.86 2.89 6.34
CA ILE A 353 -17.46 1.63 5.90
C ILE A 353 -18.70 1.33 6.74
N LYS A 354 -19.78 0.90 6.09
CA LYS A 354 -21.02 0.48 6.75
C LYS A 354 -21.13 -1.02 6.64
N ARG A 355 -20.92 -1.74 7.74
CA ARG A 355 -21.05 -3.20 7.77
C ARG A 355 -22.49 -3.61 7.47
N ILE A 356 -22.64 -4.62 6.62
CA ILE A 356 -23.92 -5.26 6.35
C ILE A 356 -24.11 -6.38 7.39
N PRO A 357 -25.24 -6.41 8.13
CA PRO A 357 -25.52 -7.46 9.10
C PRO A 357 -25.57 -8.85 8.45
N SER A 358 -25.15 -9.87 9.19
CA SER A 358 -25.34 -11.27 8.79
C SER A 358 -26.84 -11.56 8.63
N GLY A 359 -27.23 -12.19 7.52
CA GLY A 359 -28.64 -12.48 7.20
C GLY A 359 -29.41 -11.32 6.56
N TYR A 360 -28.73 -10.23 6.19
CA TYR A 360 -29.34 -9.15 5.41
C TYR A 360 -29.76 -9.64 4.02
N ASP A 361 -31.06 -9.63 3.77
CA ASP A 361 -31.66 -9.98 2.49
C ASP A 361 -31.73 -8.74 1.60
N SER A 362 -30.85 -8.68 0.60
CA SER A 362 -30.76 -7.56 -0.33
C SER A 362 -31.97 -7.45 -1.26
N GLU A 363 -32.80 -8.49 -1.38
CA GLU A 363 -33.99 -8.48 -2.23
C GLU A 363 -35.13 -7.67 -1.61
N LYS A 364 -35.11 -7.45 -0.28
CA LYS A 364 -36.14 -6.66 0.42
C LYS A 364 -35.94 -5.14 0.35
N GLU A 365 -34.84 -4.68 -0.26
CA GLU A 365 -34.51 -3.26 -0.39
C GLU A 365 -34.94 -2.67 -1.76
N GLU A 366 -35.39 -3.50 -2.71
CA GLU A 366 -35.84 -3.05 -4.03
C GLU A 366 -37.25 -2.42 -4.03
N ASP A 367 -37.99 -2.53 -2.92
CA ASP A 367 -39.36 -2.04 -2.75
C ASP A 367 -39.47 -0.73 -1.93
N ALA A 368 -38.35 -0.06 -1.62
CA ALA A 368 -38.29 1.19 -0.84
C ALA A 368 -37.51 2.28 -1.59
#